data_AF-A0AAW4W144-F1
#
_entry.id   AF-A0AAW4W144-F1
#
_cell.length_a   1.000
_cell.length_b   1.000
_cell.length_c   1.000
_cell.angle_alpha   90.00
_cell.angle_beta   90.00
_cell.angle_gamma   90.00
#
_symmetry.space_group_name_H-M   'P 1'
#
loop_
_entity.id
_entity.type
_entity.pdbx_description
1 polymer ?
#
loop_
_entity_poly.entity_id
_entity_poly.type
_entity_poly.pdbx_seq_one_letter_code
_entity_poly.pdbx_strand_id
1 'polypeptide(L)'
;VAAMCMMLVMLPFFMLAMYEKHGQPLEKIVGNILKVAVIRPKQRPYQTNNFYAVLKRQEMLDKEVYDIVHRNKKMAASDVRENRGKNCAAGKDKEKAVPR
;
A
#
# COMPACT_ATOMS: atom_id res chain seq x y z
N VAL A 1 -27.25 51.95 -23.99
CA VAL A 1 -26.63 51.81 -22.64
C VAL A 1 -27.67 51.57 -21.55
N ALA A 2 -28.70 52.41 -21.38
CA ALA A 2 -29.73 52.23 -20.35
C ALA A 2 -30.48 50.87 -20.40
N ALA A 3 -30.85 50.40 -21.60
CA ALA A 3 -31.50 49.10 -21.77
C ALA A 3 -30.60 47.91 -21.41
N MET A 4 -29.28 48.00 -21.68
CA MET A 4 -28.32 46.97 -21.28
C MET A 4 -28.14 46.94 -19.76
N CYS A 5 -28.12 48.11 -19.10
CA CYS A 5 -28.12 48.18 -17.64
C CYS A 5 -29.39 47.57 -17.03
N MET A 6 -30.56 47.87 -17.59
CA MET A 6 -31.82 47.29 -17.11
C MET A 6 -31.82 45.77 -17.21
N MET A 7 -31.35 45.20 -18.32
CA MET A 7 -31.24 43.74 -18.45
C MET A 7 -30.24 43.12 -17.47
N LEU A 8 -29.08 43.74 -17.27
CA LEU A 8 -28.06 43.26 -16.32
C LEU A 8 -28.50 43.34 -14.86
N VAL A 9 -29.39 44.28 -14.51
CA VAL A 9 -29.91 44.44 -13.14
C VAL A 9 -31.14 43.57 -12.90
N MET A 10 -32.02 43.42 -13.90
CA MET A 10 -33.24 42.63 -13.76
C MET A 10 -32.97 41.12 -13.79
N LEU A 11 -31.98 40.64 -14.56
CA LEU A 11 -31.62 39.22 -14.64
C LEU A 11 -31.18 38.60 -13.28
N PRO A 12 -30.27 39.22 -12.49
CA PRO A 12 -29.91 38.70 -11.18
C PRO A 12 -31.06 38.81 -10.17
N PHE A 13 -31.90 39.85 -10.23
CA PHE A 13 -33.08 39.98 -9.37
C PHE A 13 -34.17 38.96 -9.69
N PHE A 14 -34.39 38.67 -10.97
CA PHE A 14 -35.30 37.62 -11.41
C PHE A 14 -34.81 36.25 -10.94
N MET A 15 -33.50 36.00 -11.08
CA MET A 15 -32.86 34.83 -10.50
C MET A 15 -33.20 34.75 -9.01
N LEU A 16 -32.82 35.74 -8.18
CA LEU A 16 -33.09 35.83 -6.74
C LEU A 16 -34.58 35.58 -6.38
N ALA A 17 -35.53 36.21 -7.06
CA ALA A 17 -36.96 36.02 -6.81
C ALA A 17 -37.45 34.59 -7.11
N MET A 18 -36.82 33.92 -8.09
CA MET A 18 -37.09 32.52 -8.43
C MET A 18 -36.47 31.55 -7.38
N TYR A 19 -35.38 31.95 -6.70
CA TYR A 19 -34.84 31.21 -5.53
C TYR A 19 -35.82 31.18 -4.35
N GLU A 20 -36.60 32.23 -4.15
CA GLU A 20 -37.56 32.29 -3.04
C GLU A 20 -38.76 31.34 -3.25
N LYS A 21 -39.07 30.97 -4.50
CA LYS A 21 -40.33 30.28 -4.85
C LYS A 21 -40.19 28.80 -5.18
N HIS A 22 -39.05 28.34 -5.69
CA HIS A 22 -38.90 26.98 -6.23
C HIS A 22 -37.76 26.18 -5.61
N GLY A 23 -37.83 25.94 -4.29
CA GLY A 23 -37.46 24.70 -3.59
C GLY A 23 -36.04 24.10 -3.64
N GLN A 24 -35.20 24.39 -4.65
CA GLN A 24 -33.80 24.02 -4.67
C GLN A 24 -32.96 25.25 -5.04
N PRO A 25 -32.56 26.04 -4.02
CA PRO A 25 -31.71 27.20 -4.25
C PRO A 25 -30.38 26.75 -4.87
N LEU A 26 -29.79 27.60 -5.72
CA LEU A 26 -28.50 27.31 -6.38
C LEU A 26 -27.38 27.06 -5.37
N GLU A 27 -27.49 27.57 -4.14
CA GLU A 27 -26.62 27.19 -3.01
C GLU A 27 -26.62 25.67 -2.76
N LYS A 28 -27.78 25.03 -2.88
CA LYS A 28 -27.94 23.59 -2.74
C LYS A 28 -27.32 22.85 -3.93
N ILE A 29 -27.47 23.39 -5.13
CA ILE A 29 -26.89 22.83 -6.36
C ILE A 29 -25.36 22.96 -6.34
N VAL A 30 -24.84 24.14 -6.02
CA VAL A 30 -23.40 24.43 -5.87
C VAL A 30 -22.82 23.61 -4.73
N GLY A 31 -23.50 23.49 -3.59
CA GLY A 31 -23.09 22.62 -2.50
C GLY A 31 -23.03 21.14 -2.91
N ASN A 32 -23.97 20.69 -3.74
CA ASN A 32 -23.97 19.33 -4.28
C ASN A 32 -22.84 19.11 -5.29
N ILE A 33 -22.56 20.09 -6.16
CA ILE A 33 -21.44 20.10 -7.10
C ILE A 33 -20.11 20.06 -6.34
N LEU A 34 -19.92 20.93 -5.36
CA LEU A 34 -18.70 20.99 -4.55
C LEU A 34 -18.49 19.70 -3.75
N LYS A 35 -19.56 19.11 -3.21
CA LYS A 35 -19.51 17.82 -2.51
C LYS A 35 -19.07 16.67 -3.43
N VAL A 36 -19.57 16.64 -4.67
CA VAL A 36 -19.16 15.61 -5.65
C VAL A 36 -17.76 15.88 -6.20
N ALA A 37 -17.38 17.14 -6.39
CA ALA A 37 -16.11 17.52 -6.98
C ALA A 37 -14.92 17.44 -6.00
N VAL A 38 -15.11 17.82 -4.73
CA VAL A 38 -14.02 17.98 -3.76
C VAL A 38 -14.07 16.93 -2.65
N ILE A 39 -15.27 16.68 -2.08
CA ILE A 39 -15.41 15.83 -0.89
C ILE A 39 -15.44 14.35 -1.26
N ARG A 40 -15.96 14.01 -2.44
CA ARG A 40 -16.08 12.61 -2.88
C ARG A 40 -14.75 12.12 -3.48
N PRO A 41 -14.04 11.18 -2.85
CA PRO A 41 -12.83 10.62 -3.43
C PRO A 41 -13.17 9.89 -4.74
N LYS A 42 -12.40 10.17 -5.80
CA LYS A 42 -12.58 9.58 -7.13
C LYS A 42 -12.48 8.05 -7.10
N GLN A 43 -11.63 7.52 -6.22
CA GLN A 43 -11.50 6.10 -5.98
C GLN A 43 -12.39 5.71 -4.82
N ARG A 44 -13.47 4.97 -5.09
CA ARG A 44 -14.28 4.35 -4.02
C ARG A 44 -13.40 3.31 -3.32
N PRO A 45 -12.97 3.52 -2.07
CA PRO A 45 -12.08 2.59 -1.41
C PRO A 45 -12.90 1.37 -1.00
N TYR A 46 -12.89 0.33 -1.84
CA TYR A 46 -13.37 -1.00 -1.47
C TYR A 46 -12.33 -1.62 -0.53
N GLN A 47 -12.36 -1.22 0.74
CA GLN A 47 -11.62 -1.94 1.76
C GLN A 47 -12.44 -3.14 2.16
N THR A 48 -12.19 -4.26 1.50
CA THR A 48 -12.74 -5.53 1.96
C THR A 48 -11.90 -5.98 3.14
N ASN A 49 -12.52 -6.19 4.31
CA ASN A 49 -11.95 -7.00 5.39
C ASN A 49 -11.93 -8.47 4.91
N ASN A 50 -11.08 -8.74 3.92
CA ASN A 50 -11.00 -10.02 3.24
C ASN A 50 -10.17 -10.99 4.07
N PHE A 51 -10.78 -12.12 4.43
CA PHE A 51 -10.10 -13.27 5.05
C PHE A 51 -8.85 -13.69 4.27
N TYR A 52 -8.91 -13.61 2.94
CA TYR A 52 -7.78 -13.92 2.05
C TYR A 52 -6.54 -13.03 2.27
N ALA A 53 -6.70 -11.79 2.75
CA ALA A 53 -5.55 -10.93 3.04
C ALA A 53 -4.74 -11.45 4.23
N VAL A 54 -5.40 -12.10 5.19
CA VAL A 54 -4.74 -12.75 6.34
C VAL A 54 -4.02 -14.00 5.89
N LEU A 55 -4.66 -14.85 5.06
CA LEU A 55 -4.02 -16.05 4.50
C LEU A 55 -2.75 -15.69 3.71
N LYS A 56 -2.81 -14.65 2.88
CA LYS A 56 -1.65 -14.20 2.10
C LYS A 56 -0.48 -13.74 2.98
N ARG A 57 -0.78 -13.10 4.12
CA ARG A 57 0.26 -12.70 5.09
C ARG A 57 0.88 -13.90 5.80
N GLN A 58 0.08 -14.91 6.15
CA GLN A 58 0.59 -16.16 6.73
C GLN A 58 1.51 -16.89 5.76
N GLU A 59 1.12 -16.99 4.48
CA GLU A 59 1.94 -17.64 3.46
C GLU A 59 3.31 -16.96 3.25
N MET A 60 3.35 -15.61 3.28
CA MET A 60 4.62 -14.89 3.19
C MET A 60 5.53 -15.17 4.39
N LEU A 61 4.96 -15.15 5.60
CA LEU A 61 5.71 -15.44 6.83
C LEU A 61 6.25 -16.87 6.84
N ASP A 62 5.44 -17.85 6.42
CA ASP A 62 5.86 -19.26 6.37
C ASP A 62 6.99 -19.47 5.36
N LYS A 63 6.95 -18.79 4.20
CA LYS A 63 8.06 -18.80 3.23
C LYS A 63 9.34 -18.20 3.81
N GLU A 64 9.25 -17.03 4.43
CA GLU A 64 10.41 -16.38 5.05
C GLU A 64 11.04 -17.26 6.13
N VAL A 65 10.22 -17.89 6.98
CA VAL A 65 10.69 -18.83 8.00
C VAL A 65 11.35 -20.04 7.36
N TYR A 66 10.75 -20.63 6.33
CA TYR A 66 11.32 -21.76 5.60
C TYR A 66 12.70 -21.43 5.02
N ASP A 67 12.83 -20.27 4.38
CA ASP A 67 14.08 -19.83 3.76
C ASP A 67 15.18 -19.61 4.81
N ILE A 68 14.86 -19.01 5.96
CA ILE A 68 15.80 -18.81 7.07
C ILE A 68 16.27 -20.16 7.61
N VAL A 69 15.35 -21.09 7.89
CA VAL A 69 15.70 -22.42 8.43
C VAL A 69 16.53 -23.20 7.43
N HIS A 70 16.15 -23.19 6.16
CA HIS A 70 16.88 -23.90 5.11
C HIS A 70 18.28 -23.34 4.92
N ARG A 71 18.43 -22.00 4.94
CA ARG A 71 19.72 -21.31 4.90
C ARG A 71 20.60 -21.69 6.09
N ASN A 72 20.06 -21.67 7.30
CA ASN A 72 20.79 -22.08 8.51
C ASN A 72 21.23 -23.54 8.45
N LYS A 73 20.37 -24.45 7.99
CA LYS A 73 20.71 -25.88 7.84
C LYS A 73 21.83 -26.09 6.82
N LYS A 74 21.81 -25.33 5.72
CA LYS A 74 22.87 -25.35 4.70
C LYS A 74 24.20 -24.83 5.23
N MET A 75 24.18 -23.73 6.00
CA MET A 75 25.37 -23.17 6.67
C MET A 75 25.97 -24.15 7.69
N ALA A 76 25.12 -24.75 8.54
CA ALA A 76 25.57 -25.76 9.49
C ALA A 76 26.20 -26.98 8.80
N ALA A 77 25.63 -27.43 7.68
CA ALA A 77 26.19 -28.53 6.90
C ALA A 77 27.54 -28.16 6.24
N SER A 78 27.70 -26.92 5.76
CA SER A 78 28.99 -26.46 5.22
C SER A 78 30.06 -26.34 6.30
N ASP A 79 29.73 -25.81 7.48
CA ASP A 79 30.67 -25.66 8.60
C ASP A 79 31.18 -27.03 9.08
N VAL A 80 30.28 -28.02 9.19
CA VAL A 80 30.65 -29.40 9.52
C VAL A 80 31.60 -30.00 8.48
N ARG A 81 31.34 -29.75 7.18
CA ARG A 81 32.20 -30.24 6.09
C ARG A 81 33.57 -29.57 6.11
N GLU A 82 33.64 -28.27 6.38
CA GLU A 82 34.90 -27.52 6.48
C GLU A 82 35.74 -28.00 7.67
N ASN A 83 35.13 -28.16 8.85
CA ASN A 83 35.82 -28.68 10.03
C ASN A 83 36.34 -30.11 9.82
N ARG A 84 35.56 -30.97 9.14
CA ARG A 84 36.02 -32.33 8.80
C ARG A 84 37.27 -32.29 7.90
N GLY A 85 37.27 -31.42 6.89
CA GLY A 85 38.43 -31.22 6.01
C GLY A 85 39.68 -30.74 6.76
N LYS A 86 39.55 -29.77 7.68
CA LYS A 86 40.64 -29.26 8.51
C LYS A 86 41.21 -30.33 9.44
N ASN A 87 40.35 -31.11 10.08
CA ASN A 87 40.77 -32.21 10.96
C ASN A 87 41.51 -33.32 10.18
N CYS A 88 41.05 -33.64 8.96
CA CYS A 88 41.73 -34.58 8.07
C CYS A 88 43.10 -34.07 7.58
N ALA A 89 43.26 -32.76 7.38
CA ALA A 89 44.55 -32.15 7.02
C ALA A 89 45.52 -32.15 8.22
N ALA A 90 45.07 -31.68 9.39
CA ALA A 90 45.88 -31.64 10.61
C ALA A 90 46.36 -33.03 11.06
N GLY A 91 45.57 -34.08 10.84
CA GLY A 91 45.99 -35.47 11.13
C GLY A 91 47.16 -35.96 10.28
N LYS A 92 47.23 -35.54 9.01
CA LYS A 92 48.31 -35.94 8.07
C LYS A 92 49.63 -35.24 8.37
N ASP A 93 49.59 -34.01 8.90
CA ASP A 93 50.78 -33.26 9.27
C ASP A 93 51.44 -33.83 10.54
N LYS A 94 50.64 -34.37 11.46
CA LYS A 94 51.12 -35.03 12.69
C LYS A 94 51.74 -36.40 12.41
N GLU A 95 51.22 -37.15 11.45
CA GLU A 95 51.74 -38.47 11.04
C GLU A 95 53.13 -38.39 10.37
N LYS A 96 53.42 -37.29 9.66
CA LYS A 96 54.75 -37.03 9.07
C LYS A 96 55.81 -36.54 10.07
N ALA A 97 55.41 -36.09 11.25
CA ALA A 97 56.30 -35.46 12.24
C ALA A 97 56.84 -36.44 13.31
N VAL A 98 56.42 -37.70 13.31
CA VAL A 98 56.98 -38.73 14.20
C VAL A 98 58.15 -39.42 13.49
N PRO A 99 59.41 -39.24 13.93
CA PRO A 99 60.53 -39.99 13.37
C PRO A 99 60.46 -41.44 13.84
N ARG A 100 60.78 -42.38 12.94
CA ARG A 100 60.86 -43.81 13.25
C ARG A 100 62.05 -44.12 14.15
#